data_AF-A0AA88EFZ9-F1
#
_entry.id   AF-A0AA88EFZ9-F1
#
_cell.length_a   1.000
_cell.length_b   1.000
_cell.length_c   1.000
_cell.angle_alpha   90.00
_cell.angle_beta   90.00
_cell.angle_gamma   90.00
#
_symmetry.space_group_name_H-M   'P 1'
#
loop_
_entity.id
_entity.type
_entity.pdbx_description
1 polymer ?
#
loop_
_entity_poly.entity_id
_entity_poly.type
_entity_poly.pdbx_seq_one_letter_code
_entity_poly.pdbx_strand_id
1 'polypeptide(L)' 'MSISNCESMTQIIAGDTETEAEAKAGEFVFSKLETLVLHDLPSLTCFFSGKLVMKFPNLERVIVSECLHMQSFCLNGAA' A
#
# COMPACT_ATOMS: atom_id res chain seq x y z
N MET A 1 6.21 -9.51 -4.02
CA MET A 1 5.20 -9.59 -2.95
C MET A 1 3.91 -10.07 -3.59
N SER A 2 3.24 -11.05 -2.98
CA SER A 2 1.97 -11.57 -3.47
C SER A 2 1.02 -11.72 -2.29
N ILE A 3 -0.19 -11.17 -2.40
CA ILE A 3 -1.24 -11.26 -1.39
C ILE A 3 -2.49 -11.72 -2.11
N SER A 4 -3.13 -12.77 -1.57
CA SER A 4 -4.31 -13.33 -2.19
C SER A 4 -5.34 -13.85 -1.19
N ASN A 5 -6.61 -13.84 -1.58
CA ASN A 5 -7.73 -14.51 -0.92
C ASN A 5 -7.89 -14.06 0.55
N CYS A 6 -7.94 -12.74 0.76
CA CYS A 6 -8.07 -12.15 2.09
C CYS A 6 -9.27 -11.22 2.15
N GLU A 7 -10.36 -11.74 2.67
CA GLU A 7 -11.66 -11.06 2.67
C GLU A 7 -11.69 -9.81 3.54
N SER A 8 -10.96 -9.80 4.65
CA SER A 8 -11.03 -8.72 5.66
C SER A 8 -9.95 -7.65 5.49
N MET A 9 -9.02 -7.80 4.54
CA MET A 9 -7.90 -6.87 4.39
C MET A 9 -8.38 -5.57 3.73
N THR A 10 -8.36 -4.47 4.47
CA THR A 10 -8.77 -3.14 3.97
C THR A 10 -7.60 -2.30 3.48
N GLN A 11 -6.41 -2.50 4.05
CA GLN A 11 -5.16 -1.88 3.65
C GLN A 11 -3.99 -2.85 3.86
N ILE A 12 -2.93 -2.73 3.05
CA ILE A 12 -1.77 -3.63 3.09
C ILE A 12 -0.67 -3.07 3.98
N ILE A 13 -0.43 -1.76 3.88
CA ILE A 13 0.51 -1.05 4.73
C ILE A 13 -0.25 0.02 5.52
N ALA A 14 -0.17 -0.05 6.85
CA ALA A 14 -0.63 1.00 7.74
C ALA A 14 0.52 1.99 7.97
N GLY A 15 0.31 3.27 7.69
CA GLY A 15 1.20 4.33 8.17
C GLY A 15 0.85 4.73 9.59
N ASP A 16 1.85 4.95 10.44
CA ASP A 16 1.63 5.51 11.78
C ASP A 16 1.05 6.92 11.65
N THR A 17 -0.17 7.12 12.17
CA THR A 17 -0.86 8.42 12.19
C THR A 17 -0.76 9.13 13.54
N GLU A 18 -0.17 8.49 14.57
CA GLU A 18 -0.37 8.89 15.97
C GLU A 18 0.79 9.66 16.63
N THR A 19 1.98 9.73 16.03
CA THR A 19 3.10 10.47 16.63
C THR A 19 3.43 11.73 15.84
N GLU A 20 2.79 12.84 16.22
CA GLU A 20 3.14 14.20 15.78
C GLU A 20 4.62 14.57 16.06
N ALA A 21 5.32 13.80 16.89
CA ALA A 21 6.69 14.05 17.29
C ALA A 21 7.76 13.65 16.25
N GLU A 22 7.40 12.86 15.22
CA GLU A 22 8.37 12.41 14.21
C GLU A 22 7.81 12.52 12.79
N ALA A 23 7.24 13.68 12.46
CA ALA A 23 7.07 14.11 11.08
C ALA A 23 8.42 14.41 10.38
N LYS A 24 9.46 13.60 10.62
CA LYS A 24 10.46 13.41 9.58
C LYS A 24 9.73 12.66 8.48
N ALA A 25 9.73 13.23 7.27
CA ALA A 25 9.27 12.57 6.06
C ALA A 25 10.00 11.22 5.90
N GLY A 26 9.52 10.19 6.59
CA GLY A 26 10.06 8.87 6.56
C GLY A 26 9.79 8.30 5.18
N GLU A 27 10.84 7.80 4.54
CA GLU A 27 10.70 7.12 3.27
C GLU A 27 10.79 5.61 3.51
N PHE A 28 9.82 4.86 3.00
CA PHE A 28 9.92 3.41 2.90
C PHE A 28 10.36 3.03 1.49
N VAL A 29 11.51 2.36 1.39
CA VAL A 29 12.07 1.93 0.11
C VAL A 29 12.00 0.41 -0.02
N PHE A 30 11.17 -0.06 -0.94
CA PHE A 30 11.10 -1.47 -1.33
C PHE A 30 12.13 -1.76 -2.43
N SER A 31 13.42 -1.74 -2.06
CA SER A 31 14.53 -1.83 -3.02
C SER A 31 14.68 -3.17 -3.73
N LYS A 32 14.02 -4.24 -3.26
CA LYS A 32 14.10 -5.58 -3.86
C LYS A 32 12.76 -6.05 -4.45
N LEU A 33 11.74 -5.20 -4.44
CA LEU A 33 10.41 -5.60 -4.90
C LEU A 33 10.30 -5.38 -6.41
N GLU A 34 10.38 -6.46 -7.18
CA GLU A 34 10.25 -6.43 -8.65
C GLU A 34 8.82 -6.67 -9.15
N THR A 35 8.05 -7.47 -8.41
CA THR A 35 6.66 -7.79 -8.76
C THR A 35 5.77 -7.71 -7.53
N LEU A 36 4.64 -7.02 -7.69
CA LEU A 36 3.55 -6.94 -6.72
C LEU A 36 2.30 -7.59 -7.31
N VAL A 37 1.71 -8.55 -6.60
CA VAL A 37 0.45 -9.21 -6.99
C VAL A 37 -0.57 -9.08 -5.87
N LEU A 38 -1.73 -8.54 -6.19
CA LEU A 38 -2.91 -8.43 -5.34
C LEU A 38 -4.05 -9.16 -6.05
N HIS A 39 -4.56 -10.22 -5.43
CA HIS A 39 -5.59 -11.07 -6.03
C HIS A 39 -6.70 -11.40 -5.03
N ASP A 40 -7.96 -11.27 -5.42
CA ASP A 40 -9.10 -11.66 -4.57
C ASP A 40 -9.02 -11.06 -3.15
N LEU A 41 -8.97 -9.73 -3.11
CA LEU A 41 -8.97 -8.95 -1.87
C LEU A 41 -10.23 -8.07 -1.88
N PRO A 42 -11.41 -8.65 -1.62
CA PRO A 42 -12.67 -7.97 -1.87
C PRO A 42 -12.80 -6.72 -0.99
N SER A 43 -12.32 -6.69 0.26
CA SER A 43 -12.43 -5.48 1.11
C SER A 43 -11.29 -4.48 0.96
N LEU A 44 -10.31 -4.73 0.08
CA LEU A 44 -9.14 -3.85 -0.04
C LEU A 44 -9.57 -2.51 -0.65
N THR A 45 -9.32 -1.41 0.07
CA THR A 45 -9.63 -0.06 -0.40
C THR A 45 -8.41 0.67 -0.93
N CYS A 46 -7.24 0.43 -0.33
CA CYS A 46 -5.96 0.99 -0.75
C CYS A 46 -4.78 0.07 -0.42
N PHE A 47 -3.65 0.26 -1.12
CA PHE A 47 -2.41 -0.45 -0.77
C PHE A 47 -1.75 0.18 0.47
N PHE A 48 -1.72 1.51 0.53
CA PHE A 48 -1.18 2.28 1.65
C PHE A 48 -2.05 3.48 2.00
N SER A 49 -2.19 3.74 3.31
CA SER A 49 -2.78 4.96 3.87
C SER A 49 -1.82 5.56 4.89
N GLY A 50 -1.42 6.82 4.69
CA GLY A 50 -0.50 7.52 5.59
C GLY A 50 0.17 8.75 4.98
N LYS A 51 1.13 9.34 5.72
CA LYS A 51 1.90 10.53 5.30
C LYS A 51 3.33 10.22 4.85
N LEU A 52 3.72 8.94 4.85
CA LEU A 52 5.06 8.48 4.47
C LEU A 52 5.21 8.42 2.95
N VAL A 53 6.42 8.65 2.46
CA VAL A 53 6.73 8.49 1.04
C VAL A 53 7.18 7.05 0.78
N MET A 54 6.56 6.39 -0.19
CA MET A 54 6.98 5.05 -0.61
C MET A 54 7.73 5.09 -1.94
N LYS A 55 8.85 4.38 -2.00
CA LYS A 55 9.63 4.20 -3.23
C LYS A 55 9.76 2.73 -3.56
N PHE A 56 9.58 2.41 -4.83
CA PHE A 56 9.69 1.06 -5.38
C PHE A 56 10.68 1.08 -6.55
N PRO A 57 11.98 1.32 -6.29
CA PRO A 57 12.94 1.66 -7.36
C PRO A 57 13.14 0.55 -8.39
N ASN A 58 12.84 -0.71 -8.04
CA ASN A 58 13.01 -1.87 -8.91
C ASN A 58 11.69 -2.54 -9.27
N LEU A 59 10.53 -1.91 -9.01
CA LEU A 59 9.22 -2.52 -9.29
C LEU A 59 8.90 -2.43 -10.77
N GLU A 60 8.82 -3.59 -11.41
CA GLU A 60 8.58 -3.73 -12.85
C GLU A 60 7.13 -4.11 -13.16
N ARG A 61 6.49 -4.88 -12.27
CA ARG A 61 5.15 -5.42 -12.52
C ARG A 61 4.24 -5.24 -11.31
N VAL A 62 3.03 -4.74 -11.58
CA VAL A 62 1.93 -4.68 -10.63
C VAL A 62 0.74 -5.38 -11.25
N ILE A 63 0.22 -6.40 -10.56
CA ILE A 63 -0.95 -7.15 -10.95
C ILE A 63 -1.99 -6.96 -9.87
N VAL A 64 -3.13 -6.38 -10.22
CA VAL A 64 -4.30 -6.24 -9.36
C VAL A 64 -5.46 -6.91 -10.06
N SER A 65 -6.06 -7.89 -9.40
CA SER A 65 -7.16 -8.69 -9.96
C SER A 65 -8.15 -9.03 -8.86
N GLU A 66 -9.45 -8.91 -9.14
CA GLU A 66 -10.51 -9.25 -8.18
C GLU A 66 -10.44 -8.46 -6.85
N CYS A 67 -9.83 -7.27 -6.86
CA CYS A 67 -9.85 -6.32 -5.74
C CYS A 67 -10.91 -5.23 -5.98
N LEU A 68 -12.18 -5.60 -5.94
CA LEU A 68 -13.30 -4.79 -6.47
C LEU A 68 -13.51 -3.45 -5.76
N HIS A 69 -13.13 -3.33 -4.49
CA HIS A 69 -13.29 -2.10 -3.71
C HIS A 69 -12.04 -1.21 -3.68
N MET A 70 -10.97 -1.58 -4.39
CA MET A 70 -9.72 -0.81 -4.37
C MET A 70 -9.88 0.44 -5.22
N GLN A 71 -9.81 1.63 -4.59
CA GLN A 71 -10.04 2.91 -5.26
C GLN A 71 -8.74 3.60 -5.67
N SER A 72 -7.72 3.46 -4.83
CA SER A 72 -6.43 4.14 -4.99
C SER A 72 -5.30 3.24 -4.55
N PHE A 73 -4.13 3.38 -5.16
CA PHE A 73 -2.93 2.69 -4.69
C PHE A 73 -2.45 3.27 -3.34
N CYS A 74 -2.26 4.59 -3.28
CA CYS A 74 -1.92 5.29 -2.05
C CYS A 74 -2.96 6.36 -1.72
N LEU A 75 -3.36 6.45 -0.46
CA LEU A 75 -4.13 7.57 0.08
C LEU A 75 -3.18 8.46 0.86
N ASN A 76 -2.72 9.54 0.24
CA ASN A 76 -1.97 10.58 0.94
C ASN A 76 -2.97 11.42 1.73
N GLY A 77 -2.78 11.51 3.04
CA GLY A 77 -3.58 12.41 3.90
C GLY A 77 -3.25 13.88 3.61
N ALA A 78 -3.71 14.40 2.48
CA ALA A 78 -3.75 15.83 2.19
C ALA A 78 -5.21 16.29 2.27
N ALA A 79 -5.58 16.77 3.45
CA ALA A 79 -6.64 17.75 3.64
C ALA A 79 -5.99 18.97 4.30
#